data_AF-A0A970IG69-F1
#
_entry.id   AF-A0A970IG69-F1
#
_cell.length_a   1.000
_cell.length_b   1.000
_cell.length_c   1.000
_cell.angle_alpha   90.00
_cell.angle_beta   90.00
_cell.angle_gamma   90.00
#
_symmetry.space_group_name_H-M   'P 1'
#
loop_
_entity.id
_entity.type
_entity.pdbx_description
1 polymer ?
#
loop_
_entity_poly.entity_id
_entity_poly.type
_entity_poly.pdbx_seq_one_letter_code
_entity_poly.pdbx_strand_id
1 'polypeptide(L)' 'GCRICSDTGWIEILGAGMVHPKVLEYGNIDPNEYTGFAFGMGLDRIVNQIYGIDDIRLLYENDIRFLRQF' A
#
# COMPACT_ATOMS: atom_id res chain seq x y z
N GLY A 1 -6.84 4.31 -21.95
CA GLY A 1 -6.55 3.31 -20.92
C GLY A 1 -5.30 2.53 -21.29
N CYS A 2 -4.74 1.77 -20.37
CA CYS A 2 -3.71 0.77 -20.67
C CYS A 2 -4.01 -0.54 -19.91
N ARG A 3 -3.35 -1.64 -20.30
CA ARG A 3 -3.50 -2.96 -19.66
C ARG A 3 -3.32 -2.91 -18.15
N ILE A 4 -2.39 -2.08 -17.67
CA ILE A 4 -2.04 -1.97 -16.24
C ILE A 4 -3.16 -1.33 -15.41
N CYS A 5 -3.88 -0.35 -15.97
CA CYS A 5 -5.02 0.29 -15.29
C CYS A 5 -6.39 -0.29 -15.72
N SER A 6 -6.40 -1.44 -16.39
CA SER A 6 -7.60 -2.09 -16.93
C SER A 6 -8.47 -1.12 -17.74
N ASP A 7 -7.81 -0.27 -18.53
CA ASP A 7 -8.40 0.80 -19.32
C ASP A 7 -9.19 1.89 -18.58
N THR A 8 -9.26 1.84 -17.25
CA THR A 8 -9.99 2.81 -16.42
C THR A 8 -9.26 4.15 -16.28
N GLY A 9 -7.94 4.17 -16.48
CA GLY A 9 -7.09 5.32 -16.17
C GLY A 9 -6.73 5.47 -14.69
N TRP A 10 -7.24 4.59 -13.82
CA TRP A 10 -7.01 4.63 -12.37
C TRP A 10 -6.39 3.31 -11.89
N ILE A 11 -5.53 3.40 -10.89
CA ILE A 11 -4.93 2.24 -10.22
C ILE A 11 -5.08 2.45 -8.72
N GLU A 12 -5.72 1.51 -8.05
CA GLU A 12 -5.82 1.51 -6.60
C GLU A 12 -4.47 1.15 -5.97
N ILE A 13 -3.97 2.02 -5.08
CA ILE A 13 -2.65 1.89 -4.43
C ILE A 13 -2.70 1.94 -2.90
N LEU A 14 -3.78 2.48 -2.32
CA LEU A 14 -3.86 2.78 -0.88
C LEU A 14 -5.31 2.79 -0.42
N GLY A 15 -5.53 2.24 0.78
CA GLY A 15 -6.76 2.40 1.55
C GLY A 15 -6.54 3.41 2.68
N ALA A 16 -7.54 4.25 2.94
CA ALA A 16 -7.48 5.29 3.96
C ALA A 16 -8.83 5.50 4.64
N GLY A 17 -8.84 6.05 5.85
CA GLY A 17 -10.08 6.40 6.53
C GLY A 17 -9.88 6.97 7.93
N MET A 18 -10.99 7.47 8.48
CA MET A 18 -11.03 7.88 9.88
C MET A 18 -10.84 6.66 10.78
N VAL A 19 -10.00 6.84 11.80
CA VAL A 19 -9.79 5.83 12.84
C VAL A 19 -11.08 5.67 13.62
N HIS A 20 -11.52 4.43 13.80
CA HIS A 20 -12.74 4.12 14.53
C HIS A 20 -12.58 4.49 16.03
N PRO A 21 -13.56 5.13 16.70
CA PRO A 21 -13.48 5.54 18.12
C PRO A 21 -12.98 4.46 19.08
N LYS A 22 -13.49 3.23 18.96
CA LYS A 22 -13.00 2.07 19.73
C LYS A 22 -11.48 1.85 19.67
N VAL A 23 -10.82 2.17 18.55
CA VAL A 23 -9.35 2.04 18.43
C VAL A 23 -8.65 3.10 19.29
N LEU A 24 -9.20 4.31 19.36
CA LEU A 24 -8.71 5.37 20.24
C LEU A 24 -8.92 4.98 21.71
N GLU A 25 -10.10 4.45 22.04
CA GLU A 25 -10.41 3.95 23.39
C GLU A 25 -9.44 2.85 23.84
N TYR A 26 -9.11 1.89 22.97
CA TYR A 26 -8.10 0.86 23.28
C TYR A 26 -6.68 1.44 23.50
N GLY A 27 -6.40 2.61 22.92
CA GLY A 27 -5.18 3.38 23.17
C GLY A 27 -5.24 4.29 24.40
N ASN A 28 -6.31 4.25 25.19
CA ASN A 28 -6.61 5.19 26.28
C ASN A 28 -6.70 6.66 25.82
N ILE A 29 -7.27 6.90 24.64
CA ILE A 29 -7.50 8.24 24.06
C ILE A 29 -9.03 8.49 23.99
N ASP A 30 -9.49 9.64 24.48
CA ASP A 30 -10.92 10.02 24.42
C ASP A 30 -11.32 10.42 22.99
N PRO A 31 -12.23 9.67 22.33
CA PRO A 31 -12.67 9.97 20.96
C PRO A 31 -13.56 11.21 20.82
N ASN A 32 -14.01 11.83 21.92
CA ASN A 32 -14.76 13.10 21.89
C ASN A 32 -13.85 14.32 21.82
N GLU A 33 -12.59 14.19 22.28
CA GLU A 33 -11.58 15.24 22.20
C GLU A 33 -10.66 15.04 20.99
N TYR A 34 -10.32 13.78 20.69
CA TYR A 34 -9.37 13.44 19.63
C TYR A 34 -10.01 12.62 18.51
N THR A 35 -9.60 12.92 17.27
CA THR A 35 -9.92 12.13 16.09
C THR A 35 -8.63 11.67 15.42
N GLY A 36 -8.71 10.62 14.59
CA GLY A 36 -7.56 10.08 13.87
C GLY A 36 -7.88 9.76 12.43
N PHE A 37 -6.87 9.80 11.58
CA PHE A 37 -6.91 9.32 10.21
C PHE A 37 -5.77 8.31 10.02
N ALA A 38 -6.06 7.18 9.39
CA ALA A 38 -5.09 6.14 9.11
C ALA A 38 -5.16 5.73 7.64
N PHE A 39 -4.02 5.28 7.13
CA PHE A 39 -3.90 4.76 5.78
C PHE A 39 -2.89 3.62 5.72
N GLY A 40 -3.01 2.79 4.69
CA GLY A 40 -2.11 1.68 4.43
C GLY A 40 -1.88 1.48 2.94
N MET A 41 -0.63 1.21 2.59
CA MET A 41 -0.21 0.86 1.23
C MET A 41 0.75 -0.32 1.26
N GLY A 42 0.73 -1.14 0.21
CA GLY A 42 1.69 -2.22 0.01
C GLY A 42 2.83 -1.77 -0.90
N LEU A 43 4.06 -1.72 -0.37
CA LEU A 43 5.23 -1.33 -1.16
C LEU A 43 5.45 -2.27 -2.34
N ASP A 44 5.26 -3.57 -2.16
CA ASP A 44 5.39 -4.59 -3.21
C ASP A 44 4.49 -4.28 -4.41
N ARG A 45 3.23 -3.91 -4.13
CA ARG A 45 2.27 -3.55 -5.19
C ARG A 45 2.70 -2.28 -5.91
N ILE A 46 3.13 -1.26 -5.18
CA ILE A 46 3.57 0.01 -5.79
C ILE A 46 4.81 -0.22 -6.66
N VAL A 47 5.81 -0.92 -6.13
CA VAL A 47 7.06 -1.22 -6.83
C VAL A 47 6.81 -2.08 -8.07
N ASN A 48 5.95 -3.10 -7.98
CA ASN A 48 5.60 -3.90 -9.14
C ASN A 48 4.99 -3.07 -10.27
N GLN A 49 4.12 -2.10 -9.94
CA GLN A 49 3.47 -1.25 -10.93
C GLN A 49 4.43 -0.19 -11.52
N ILE A 50 5.32 0.39 -10.71
CA ILE A 50 6.28 1.42 -11.16
C ILE A 50 7.37 0.81 -12.04
N TYR A 51 7.92 -0.35 -11.65
CA TYR A 51 9.04 -0.98 -12.33
C TYR A 51 8.62 -2.09 -13.30
N GLY A 52 7.32 -2.39 -13.41
CA GLY A 52 6.82 -3.45 -14.29
C GLY A 52 7.30 -4.84 -13.87
N ILE A 53 7.37 -5.11 -12.57
CA ILE A 53 7.74 -6.43 -12.05
C ILE A 53 6.52 -7.34 -12.13
N ASP A 54 6.61 -8.33 -13.02
CA ASP A 54 5.51 -9.25 -13.30
C ASP A 54 5.32 -10.34 -12.22
N ASP A 55 6.33 -10.53 -11.36
CA ASP A 55 6.35 -11.59 -10.34
C ASP A 55 6.85 -11.06 -8.98
N ILE A 56 5.95 -11.03 -8.00
CA ILE A 56 6.25 -10.56 -6.64
C ILE A 56 7.34 -11.39 -5.95
N ARG A 57 7.53 -12.66 -6.32
CA ARG A 57 8.53 -13.53 -5.68
C ARG A 57 9.95 -13.04 -5.89
N LEU A 58 10.20 -12.30 -6.98
CA LEU A 58 11.50 -11.69 -7.25
C LEU A 58 11.97 -10.76 -6.13
N LEU A 59 11.03 -10.14 -5.40
CA LEU A 59 11.32 -9.30 -4.24
C LEU A 59 11.80 -10.10 -3.01
N TYR A 60 11.50 -11.40 -2.94
CA TYR A 60 11.74 -12.26 -1.77
C TYR A 60 12.81 -13.34 -2.00
N GLU A 61 13.09 -13.71 -3.26
CA GLU A 61 14.05 -14.76 -3.62
C GLU A 61 15.52 -14.35 -3.46
N ASN A 62 15.81 -13.04 -3.33
CA ASN A 62 17.17 -12.49 -3.19
C ASN A 62 18.11 -12.86 -4.35
N ASP A 63 17.60 -12.99 -5.58
CA ASP A 63 18.44 -13.25 -6.76
C ASP A 63 19.34 -12.04 -7.05
N ILE A 64 20.66 -12.25 -7.02
CA ILE A 64 21.66 -11.20 -7.26
C ILE A 64 21.47 -10.51 -8.62
N ARG A 65 20.98 -11.23 -9.64
CA ARG A 65 20.71 -10.67 -10.97
C ARG A 65 19.53 -9.69 -10.96
N PHE A 66 18.54 -9.95 -10.11
CA PHE A 66 17.43 -9.04 -9.87
C PHE A 66 17.90 -7.83 -9.05
N LEU A 67 18.60 -8.07 -7.94
CA LEU A 67 19.06 -7.02 -7.03
C LEU A 67 20.04 -6.03 -7.67
N ARG A 68 20.83 -6.45 -8.67
CA ARG A 68 21.78 -5.58 -9.39
C ARG A 68 21.13 -4.59 -10.37
N GLN A 69 19.82 -4.67 -10.61
CA GLN A 69 19.12 -3.77 -11.54
C GLN A 69 18.75 -2.42 -10.91
N PHE A 70 18.89 -2.33 -9.59
CA PHE A 70 18.58 -1.16 -8.76
C PHE A 70 19.84 -0.72 -7.99
#